data_AF-A0A1Z8VKA1-F1
#
_entry.id   AF-A0A1Z8VKA1-F1
#
_cell.length_a   1.000
_cell.length_b   1.000
_cell.length_c   1.000
_cell.angle_alpha   90.00
_cell.angle_beta   90.00
_cell.angle_gamma   90.00
#
_symmetry.space_group_name_H-M   'P 1'
#
loop_
_entity.id
_entity.type
_entity.pdbx_description
1 polymer ?
#
loop_
_entity_poly.entity_id
_entity_poly.type
_entity_poly.pdbx_seq_one_letter_code
_entity_poly.pdbx_strand_id
1 'polypeptide(L)'
;MKKLSIIRFKPKPENFEEFLRNLRQNSSQGRTASPPTHYLMTHGDEIYAVAIRDADALQKRSAEGVNWLDTQRHLLQEYNEIDRHTLPVTGDLVED
;
A
#
# COMPACT_ATOMS: atom_id res chain seq x y z
N MET A 1 -16.91 -4.61 -10.94
CA MET A 1 -15.62 -5.27 -11.26
C MET A 1 -14.63 -4.93 -10.17
N LYS A 2 -13.88 -5.90 -9.66
CA LYS A 2 -12.87 -5.65 -8.63
C LYS A 2 -11.58 -5.14 -9.26
N LYS A 3 -10.86 -4.33 -8.50
CA LYS A 3 -9.55 -3.79 -8.83
C LYS A 3 -8.52 -4.37 -7.87
N LEU A 4 -7.33 -4.62 -8.38
CA LEU A 4 -6.16 -4.99 -7.57
C LEU A 4 -5.14 -3.88 -7.66
N SER A 5 -4.69 -3.41 -6.49
CA SER A 5 -3.63 -2.42 -6.36
C SER A 5 -2.44 -3.04 -5.64
N ILE A 6 -1.25 -2.83 -6.17
CA ILE A 6 0.04 -3.14 -5.53
C ILE A 6 0.78 -1.83 -5.38
N ILE A 7 1.19 -1.50 -4.15
CA ILE A 7 1.97 -0.29 -3.86
C ILE A 7 3.27 -0.73 -3.24
N ARG A 8 4.38 -0.35 -3.88
CA ARG A 8 5.73 -0.62 -3.37
C ARG A 8 6.23 0.58 -2.59
N PHE A 9 6.80 0.30 -1.42
CA PHE A 9 7.43 1.26 -0.53
C PHE A 9 8.87 0.83 -0.27
N LYS A 10 9.76 1.81 -0.18
CA LYS A 10 11.15 1.60 0.21
C LYS A 10 11.43 2.39 1.50
N PRO A 11 11.18 1.83 2.69
CA PRO A 11 11.49 2.52 3.94
C PRO A 11 12.99 2.83 4.06
N LYS A 12 13.34 3.89 4.77
CA LYS A 12 14.72 4.08 5.23
C LYS A 12 15.09 2.90 6.15
N PRO A 13 16.32 2.36 6.09
CA PRO A 13 16.69 1.16 6.86
C PRO A 13 16.38 1.27 8.36
N GLU A 14 16.62 2.44 8.95
CA GLU A 14 16.34 2.73 10.36
C GLU A 14 14.84 2.82 10.70
N ASN A 15 13.99 3.05 9.71
CA ASN A 15 12.54 3.23 9.86
C ASN A 15 11.72 2.03 9.35
N PHE A 16 12.36 0.97 8.87
CA PHE A 16 11.68 -0.16 8.21
C PHE A 16 10.60 -0.76 9.09
N GLU A 17 10.95 -1.11 10.33
CA GLU A 17 10.02 -1.71 11.28
C GLU A 17 8.92 -0.75 11.71
N GLU A 18 9.21 0.55 11.83
CA GLU A 18 8.20 1.55 12.14
C GLU A 18 7.17 1.66 11.02
N PHE A 19 7.64 1.83 9.79
CA PHE A 19 6.76 1.95 8.65
C PHE A 19 5.92 0.67 8.43
N LEU A 20 6.52 -0.51 8.64
CA LEU A 20 5.79 -1.79 8.58
C LEU A 20 4.69 -1.86 9.64
N ARG A 21 4.95 -1.44 10.89
CA ARG A 21 3.92 -1.37 11.94
C ARG A 21 2.79 -0.42 11.55
N ASN A 22 3.12 0.75 11.03
CA ASN A 22 2.13 1.75 10.62
C ASN A 22 1.26 1.23 9.47
N LEU A 23 1.85 0.55 8.49
CA LEU A 23 1.10 -0.13 7.41
C LEU A 23 0.17 -1.23 7.95
N ARG A 24 0.62 -2.04 8.92
CA ARG A 24 -0.20 -3.07 9.56
C ARG A 24 -1.41 -2.47 10.25
N GLN A 25 -1.23 -1.36 10.97
CA GLN A 25 -2.32 -0.66 11.64
C GLN A 25 -3.31 -0.07 10.63
N ASN A 26 -2.80 0.63 9.60
CA ASN A 26 -3.62 1.28 8.58
C ASN A 26 -4.45 0.28 7.76
N SER A 27 -3.90 -0.90 7.49
CA SER A 27 -4.57 -1.97 6.71
C SER A 27 -5.29 -3.01 7.56
N SER A 28 -5.35 -2.84 8.89
CA SER A 28 -5.85 -3.85 9.84
C SER A 28 -7.24 -4.37 9.49
N GLN A 29 -8.21 -3.48 9.30
CA GLN A 29 -9.59 -3.86 8.97
C GLN A 29 -9.68 -4.72 7.70
N GLY A 30 -8.96 -4.34 6.65
CA GLY A 30 -8.94 -5.07 5.39
C GLY A 30 -8.22 -6.42 5.48
N ARG A 31 -7.18 -6.50 6.31
CA ARG A 31 -6.41 -7.73 6.56
C ARG A 31 -7.17 -8.75 7.42
N THR A 32 -8.01 -8.29 8.34
CA THR A 32 -8.79 -9.16 9.25
C THR A 32 -10.23 -9.41 8.77
N ALA A 33 -10.60 -8.88 7.59
CA ALA A 33 -11.89 -9.17 6.96
C ALA A 33 -11.99 -10.65 6.54
N SER A 34 -13.21 -11.12 6.27
CA SER A 34 -13.48 -12.46 5.76
C SER A 34 -14.34 -12.37 4.49
N PRO A 35 -13.77 -12.60 3.28
CA PRO A 35 -12.34 -12.88 3.02
C PRO A 35 -11.45 -11.63 3.22
N PRO A 36 -10.14 -11.81 3.48
CA PRO A 36 -9.22 -10.69 3.56
C PRO A 36 -9.10 -9.95 2.21
N THR A 37 -9.04 -8.63 2.29
CA THR A 37 -8.94 -7.75 1.11
C THR A 37 -7.62 -7.00 1.03
N HIS A 38 -6.81 -7.03 2.09
CA HIS A 38 -5.51 -6.37 2.16
C HIS A 38 -4.44 -7.35 2.62
N TYR A 39 -3.26 -7.25 2.02
CA TYR A 39 -2.11 -8.08 2.29
C TYR A 39 -0.85 -7.23 2.31
N LEU A 40 0.13 -7.64 3.10
CA LEU A 40 1.45 -7.01 3.12
C LEU A 40 2.50 -8.10 2.86
N MET A 41 3.46 -7.81 1.97
CA MET A 41 4.62 -8.64 1.72
C MET A 41 5.89 -7.82 1.93
N THR A 42 6.88 -8.40 2.59
CA THR A 42 8.23 -7.83 2.71
C THR A 42 9.16 -8.53 1.73
N HIS A 43 10.02 -7.80 1.02
CA HIS A 43 10.99 -8.37 0.09
C HIS A 43 12.25 -7.49 0.04
N GLY A 44 13.36 -7.99 0.58
CA GLY A 44 14.58 -7.20 0.73
C GLY A 44 14.35 -6.00 1.65
N ASP A 45 14.69 -4.80 1.16
CA ASP A 45 14.47 -3.51 1.82
C ASP A 45 13.13 -2.84 1.43
N GLU A 46 12.24 -3.58 0.76
CA GLU A 46 10.94 -3.07 0.30
C GLU A 46 9.75 -3.73 1.01
N ILE A 47 8.63 -3.00 1.01
CA ILE A 47 7.32 -3.47 1.48
C ILE A 47 6.29 -3.27 0.37
N TYR A 48 5.47 -4.29 0.14
CA TYR A 48 4.42 -4.33 -0.87
C TYR A 48 3.08 -4.35 -0.14
N ALA A 49 2.27 -3.30 -0.31
CA ALA A 49 0.87 -3.33 0.10
C ALA A 49 0.01 -3.76 -1.08
N VAL A 50 -0.78 -4.82 -0.89
CA VAL A 50 -1.70 -5.36 -1.88
C VAL A 50 -3.12 -5.15 -1.38
N ALA A 51 -3.99 -4.59 -2.21
CA ALA A 51 -5.37 -4.33 -1.88
C ALA A 51 -6.31 -4.75 -3.02
N ILE A 52 -7.39 -5.46 -2.67
CA ILE A 52 -8.49 -5.82 -3.56
C ILE A 52 -9.69 -4.96 -3.17
N ARG A 53 -10.27 -4.24 -4.13
CA ARG A 53 -11.34 -3.26 -3.89
C ARG A 53 -12.36 -3.26 -5.01
N ASP A 54 -13.61 -2.89 -4.70
CA ASP A 54 -14.58 -2.56 -5.75
C ASP A 54 -14.16 -1.30 -6.50
N ALA A 55 -14.42 -1.27 -7.81
CA ALA A 55 -14.07 -0.12 -8.66
C ALA A 55 -14.64 1.21 -8.13
N ASP A 56 -15.88 1.21 -7.64
CA ASP A 56 -16.54 2.41 -7.11
C ASP A 56 -15.91 2.89 -5.79
N ALA A 57 -15.36 1.97 -5.00
CA ALA A 57 -14.66 2.29 -3.77
C ALA A 57 -13.22 2.78 -4.02
N LEU A 58 -12.64 2.48 -5.19
CA LEU A 58 -11.23 2.73 -5.46
C LEU A 58 -10.88 4.23 -5.37
N GLN A 59 -11.64 5.11 -6.03
CA GLN A 59 -11.27 6.53 -6.10
C GLN A 59 -11.23 7.18 -4.70
N LYS A 60 -12.25 6.95 -3.88
CA LYS A 60 -12.32 7.45 -2.51
C LYS A 60 -11.18 6.88 -1.65
N ARG A 61 -10.97 5.56 -1.71
CA ARG A 61 -9.93 4.89 -0.90
C ARG A 61 -8.51 5.23 -1.33
N SER A 62 -8.30 5.57 -2.60
CA SER A 62 -7.01 6.05 -3.10
C SER A 62 -6.68 7.43 -2.53
N ALA A 63 -7.65 8.36 -2.48
CA ALA A 63 -7.43 9.67 -1.87
C ALA A 63 -7.12 9.57 -0.37
N GLU A 64 -7.87 8.74 0.37
CA GLU A 64 -7.60 8.46 1.79
C GLU A 64 -6.19 7.86 1.99
N GLY A 65 -5.80 6.93 1.11
CA GLY A 65 -4.48 6.32 1.13
C GLY A 65 -3.34 7.31 0.89
N VAL A 66 -3.51 8.26 -0.03
CA VAL A 66 -2.53 9.32 -0.29
C VAL A 66 -2.39 10.25 0.92
N ASN A 67 -3.51 10.68 1.51
CA ASN A 67 -3.48 11.54 2.70
C ASN A 67 -2.75 10.87 3.87
N TRP A 68 -2.99 9.57 4.10
CA TRP A 68 -2.25 8.82 5.10
C TRP A 68 -0.77 8.73 4.74
N LEU A 69 -0.43 8.42 3.49
CA LEU A 69 0.95 8.30 3.03
C LEU A 69 1.74 9.60 3.21
N ASP A 70 1.12 10.76 2.99
CA ASP A 70 1.77 12.07 3.18
C ASP A 70 2.29 12.25 4.61
N THR A 71 1.60 11.69 5.62
CA THR A 71 2.08 11.70 7.01
C THR A 71 3.29 10.78 7.23
N GLN A 72 3.52 9.82 6.35
CA GLN A 72 4.54 8.78 6.49
C GLN A 72 5.77 8.99 5.59
N ARG A 73 5.72 9.91 4.63
CA ARG A 73 6.80 10.08 3.62
C ARG A 73 8.19 10.27 4.20
N HIS A 74 8.29 10.91 5.37
CA HIS A 74 9.56 11.14 6.06
C HIS A 74 10.28 9.83 6.47
N LEU A 75 9.56 8.71 6.55
CA LEU A 75 10.08 7.38 6.84
C LEU A 75 10.60 6.65 5.59
N LEU A 76 10.33 7.16 4.39
CA LEU A 76 10.58 6.50 3.12
C LEU A 76 11.80 7.08 2.40
N GLN A 77 12.43 6.26 1.59
CA GLN A 77 13.39 6.65 0.55
C GLN A 77 12.63 6.99 -0.73
N GLU A 78 13.23 7.84 -1.55
CA GLU A 78 12.77 8.01 -2.93
C GLU A 78 13.36 6.93 -3.83
N TYR A 79 12.57 6.41 -4.76
CA TYR A 79 13.01 5.52 -5.81
C TYR A 79 13.86 6.27 -6.84
N ASN A 80 13.39 7.45 -7.24
CA ASN A 80 14.05 8.41 -8.12
C ASN A 80 13.29 9.75 -8.10
N GLU A 81 13.78 10.74 -8.85
CA GLU A 81 13.20 12.10 -8.93
C GLU A 81 11.77 12.13 -9.48
N ILE A 82 11.35 11.12 -10.23
CA ILE A 82 10.03 11.05 -10.90
C ILE A 82 9.04 10.28 -10.03
N ASP A 83 9.40 9.06 -9.63
CA ASP A 83 8.53 8.14 -8.88
C ASP A 83 8.42 8.51 -7.39
N ARG A 84 9.38 9.27 -6.87
CA ARG A 84 9.42 9.74 -5.48
C ARG A 84 9.31 8.55 -4.52
N HIS A 85 8.37 8.55 -3.58
CA HIS A 85 8.37 7.63 -2.42
C HIS A 85 7.60 6.32 -2.63
N THR A 86 6.90 6.14 -3.76
CA THR A 86 6.02 4.97 -3.97
C THR A 86 5.86 4.60 -5.44
N LEU A 87 5.77 3.30 -5.72
CA LEU A 87 5.42 2.78 -7.05
C LEU A 87 4.07 2.04 -6.99
N PRO A 88 2.95 2.70 -7.31
CA PRO A 88 1.64 2.06 -7.38
C PRO A 88 1.37 1.45 -8.76
N VAL A 89 0.79 0.26 -8.79
CA VAL A 89 0.19 -0.35 -9.98
C VAL A 89 -1.23 -0.76 -9.62
N THR A 90 -2.20 -0.37 -10.45
CA THR A 90 -3.60 -0.78 -10.28
C THR A 90 -4.15 -1.32 -11.58
N GLY A 91 -4.88 -2.43 -11.51
CA GLY A 91 -5.51 -3.07 -12.66
C GLY A 91 -6.83 -3.73 -12.31
N ASP A 92 -7.47 -4.29 -13.33
CA ASP A 92 -8.64 -5.15 -13.15
C ASP A 92 -8.24 -6.48 -12.55
N LEU A 93 -8.97 -6.91 -11.52
CA LEU A 93 -8.83 -8.24 -10.98
C LEU A 93 -9.63 -9.21 -11.86
N VAL A 94 -8.94 -10.17 -12.45
CA VAL A 94 -9.54 -11.27 -13.21
C VAL A 94 -9.73 -12.44 -12.25
N GLU A 95 -10.99 -12.84 -12.03
CA GLU A 95 -11.39 -13.97 -11.20
C GLU A 95 -12.07 -15.01 -12.12
N ASP A 96 -11.87 -16.30 -11.85
CA ASP A 96 -12.57 -17.42 -12.53
C ASP A 96 -13.88 -17.78 -11.82
#